data_AF-A0A0J9FK50-F1
#
_entry.id   AF-A0A0J9FK50-F1
#
_cell.length_a   1.000
_cell.length_b   1.000
_cell.length_c   1.000
_cell.angle_alpha   90.00
_cell.angle_beta   90.00
_cell.angle_gamma   90.00
#
_symmetry.space_group_name_H-M   'P 1'
#
loop_
_entity.id
_entity.type
_entity.pdbx_description
1 polymer ?
#
loop_
_entity_poly.entity_id
_entity_poly.type
_entity_poly.pdbx_seq_one_letter_code
_entity_poly.pdbx_strand_id
1 'polypeptide(L)'
;MADWLTLKQLSEKRGIPENTLRYWKSLNYIASSTIDNVVMLDDNSVTRFLDANQTKELEEDYLKQLIQEKKAECEATLAYFEDELYLLKTQKLYQPLFHIVIEELGALITDDYQREIFLAISKGEPIARVAARHQLTYVQTANAYSNILEKLGENTNRISTFRHRTMELLYSRFDTTDPTNTRIGDILETHANAVLKTKANIENVRELLQYASKYGWNKVRNLHGMGEVTYSRMIETLCNNHFIIVGEDKNIELSPEIATLLL
;
A
#
# COMPACT_ATOMS: atom_id res chain seq x y z
N MET A 1 -9.75 18.20 46.31
CA MET A 1 -10.32 18.46 44.97
C MET A 1 -9.16 18.45 43.99
N ALA A 2 -9.33 17.85 42.80
CA ALA A 2 -8.29 17.87 41.77
C ALA A 2 -8.12 19.30 41.24
N ASP A 3 -6.90 19.82 41.24
CA ASP A 3 -6.57 21.18 40.79
C ASP A 3 -5.98 21.05 39.39
N TRP A 4 -6.86 21.13 38.38
CA TRP A 4 -6.51 20.95 36.97
C TRP A 4 -5.94 22.25 36.41
N LEU A 5 -4.67 22.23 36.03
CA LEU A 5 -3.96 23.38 35.50
C LEU A 5 -3.41 23.09 34.11
N THR A 6 -3.38 24.11 33.25
CA THR A 6 -2.69 24.01 31.97
C THR A 6 -1.17 23.88 32.19
N LEU A 7 -0.46 23.33 31.20
CA LEU A 7 1.00 23.23 31.21
C LEU A 7 1.70 24.54 31.61
N LYS A 8 1.24 25.66 31.02
CA LYS A 8 1.80 26.99 31.29
C LYS A 8 1.56 27.46 32.72
N GLN A 9 0.31 27.36 33.19
CA GLN A 9 -0.04 27.75 34.56
C GLN A 9 0.71 26.92 35.60
N LEU A 10 0.85 25.62 35.37
CA LEU A 10 1.55 24.72 36.26
C LEU A 10 3.06 24.96 36.24
N SER A 11 3.63 25.22 35.06
CA SER A 11 5.02 25.62 34.89
C SER A 11 5.35 26.89 35.66
N GLU A 12 4.48 27.91 35.57
CA GLU A 12 4.65 29.18 36.29
C GLU A 12 4.45 29.00 37.81
N LYS A 13 3.45 28.22 38.23
CA LYS A 13 3.14 27.95 39.65
C LYS A 13 4.28 27.21 40.36
N ARG A 14 4.93 26.26 39.69
CA ARG A 14 5.90 25.34 40.29
C ARG A 14 7.35 25.61 39.90
N GLY A 15 7.60 26.50 38.94
CA GLY A 15 8.93 26.77 38.40
C GLY A 15 9.53 25.59 37.60
N ILE A 16 8.69 24.68 37.09
CA ILE A 16 9.11 23.48 36.36
C ILE A 16 8.92 23.73 34.85
N PRO A 17 9.94 23.53 33.99
CA PRO A 17 9.78 23.77 32.55
C PRO A 17 8.65 22.96 31.92
N GLU A 18 7.88 23.56 31.01
CA GLU A 18 6.79 22.88 30.31
C GLU A 18 7.22 21.59 29.60
N ASN A 19 8.45 21.53 29.07
CA ASN A 19 8.98 20.33 28.43
C ASN A 19 9.13 19.17 29.43
N THR A 20 9.53 19.46 30.66
CA THR A 20 9.62 18.48 31.75
C THR A 20 8.24 17.97 32.14
N LEU A 21 7.25 18.87 32.24
CA LEU A 21 5.86 18.49 32.52
C LEU A 21 5.24 17.66 31.37
N ARG A 22 5.53 17.99 30.10
CA ARG A 22 5.13 17.17 28.95
C ARG A 22 5.77 15.79 28.99
N TYR A 23 7.04 15.71 29.37
CA TYR A 23 7.75 14.45 29.52
C TYR A 23 7.13 13.58 30.61
N TRP A 24 6.90 14.12 31.81
CA TRP A 24 6.24 13.39 32.90
C TRP A 24 4.82 12.95 32.55
N LYS A 25 4.07 13.80 31.82
CA LYS A 25 2.77 13.43 31.26
C LYS A 25 2.92 12.24 30.30
N SER A 26 3.86 12.29 29.36
CA SER A 26 4.03 11.25 28.34
C SER A 26 4.40 9.89 28.93
N LEU A 27 5.03 9.87 30.11
CA LEU A 27 5.35 8.67 30.87
C LEU A 27 4.26 8.26 31.88
N ASN A 28 3.11 8.93 31.89
CA ASN A 28 2.01 8.70 32.85
C ASN A 28 2.40 8.86 34.33
N TYR A 29 3.47 9.58 34.63
CA TYR A 29 3.89 9.86 36.01
C TYR A 29 2.95 10.83 36.73
N ILE A 30 2.29 11.69 35.96
CA ILE A 30 1.36 12.71 36.45
C ILE A 30 0.04 12.57 35.71
N ALA A 31 -1.07 12.73 36.43
CA ALA A 31 -2.39 12.57 35.86
C ALA A 31 -2.68 13.74 34.90
N SER A 32 -3.20 13.39 33.73
CA SER A 32 -3.56 14.37 32.70
C SER A 32 -4.93 14.08 32.11
N SER A 33 -5.59 15.15 31.68
CA SER A 33 -6.84 15.09 30.93
C SER A 33 -6.80 16.13 29.82
N THR A 34 -7.61 15.94 28.79
CA THR A 34 -7.77 16.91 27.71
C THR A 34 -9.19 17.42 27.73
N ILE A 35 -9.36 18.73 27.94
CA ILE A 35 -10.65 19.41 28.00
C ILE A 35 -10.60 20.53 26.96
N ASP A 36 -11.55 20.54 26.01
CA ASP A 36 -11.61 21.51 24.91
C ASP A 36 -10.28 21.66 24.13
N ASN A 37 -9.64 20.54 23.78
CA ASN A 37 -8.32 20.47 23.13
C ASN A 37 -7.15 21.08 23.94
N VAL A 38 -7.35 21.39 25.22
CA VAL A 38 -6.29 21.88 26.11
C VAL A 38 -5.88 20.78 27.08
N VAL A 39 -4.58 20.49 27.11
CA VAL A 39 -4.01 19.53 28.06
C VAL A 39 -3.98 20.15 29.45
N MET A 40 -4.66 19.50 30.37
CA MET A 40 -4.76 19.83 31.78
C MET A 40 -4.02 18.77 32.59
N LEU A 41 -3.28 19.20 33.60
CA LEU A 41 -2.51 18.37 34.51
C LEU A 41 -3.04 18.56 35.93
N ASP A 42 -3.20 17.48 36.70
CA ASP A 42 -3.61 17.57 38.11
C ASP A 42 -2.40 17.94 38.97
N ASP A 43 -2.42 19.12 39.58
CA ASP A 43 -1.35 19.64 40.44
C ASP A 43 -1.11 18.75 41.68
N ASN A 44 -2.14 18.03 42.15
CA ASN A 44 -1.98 17.08 43.25
C ASN A 44 -1.17 15.86 42.82
N SER A 45 -1.37 15.37 41.59
CA SER A 45 -0.56 14.28 41.03
C SER A 45 0.90 14.68 40.88
N VAL A 46 1.18 15.93 40.48
CA VAL A 46 2.54 16.48 40.44
C VAL A 46 3.14 16.57 41.85
N THR A 47 2.36 17.02 42.82
CA THR A 47 2.80 17.07 44.23
C THR A 47 3.15 15.67 44.73
N ARG A 48 2.28 14.67 44.53
CA ARG A 48 2.55 13.27 44.91
C ARG A 48 3.80 12.71 44.23
N PHE A 49 3.98 13.02 42.94
CA PHE A 49 5.16 12.61 42.20
C PHE A 49 6.44 13.26 42.75
N LEU A 50 6.40 14.56 43.06
CA LEU A 50 7.52 15.27 43.67
C LEU A 50 7.80 14.78 45.09
N ASP A 51 6.78 14.53 45.90
CA ASP A 51 6.92 14.05 47.28
C ASP A 51 7.47 12.62 47.31
N ALA A 52 7.04 11.76 46.39
CA ALA A 52 7.60 10.42 46.22
C ALA A 52 9.08 10.45 45.80
N ASN A 53 9.53 11.55 45.19
CA ASN A 53 10.88 11.76 44.69
C ASN A 53 11.66 12.83 45.49
N GLN A 54 11.11 13.38 46.57
CA GLN A 54 11.79 14.31 47.46
C GLN A 54 12.74 13.50 48.33
N THR A 55 14.00 13.43 47.88
CA THR A 55 15.19 13.00 48.61
C THR A 55 14.90 12.11 49.80
N LYS A 56 14.45 10.87 49.53
CA LYS A 56 14.96 9.76 50.32
C LYS A 56 16.47 9.79 50.08
N GLU A 57 17.26 9.81 51.14
CA GLU A 57 18.71 9.62 51.02
C GLU A 57 18.96 8.50 50.02
N LEU A 58 20.01 8.64 49.20
CA LEU A 58 20.40 7.74 48.14
C LEU A 58 20.81 6.37 48.71
N GLU A 59 19.88 5.68 49.38
CA GLU A 59 19.99 4.30 49.78
C GLU A 59 20.16 3.49 48.51
N GLU A 60 21.17 2.63 48.53
CA GLU A 60 21.64 1.86 47.39
C GLU A 60 20.48 1.09 46.69
N ASP A 61 19.48 0.68 47.47
CA ASP A 61 18.30 -0.04 47.00
C ASP A 61 17.32 0.85 46.21
N TYR A 62 17.13 2.11 46.60
CA TYR A 62 16.32 3.06 45.84
C TYR A 62 16.99 3.40 44.51
N LEU A 63 18.31 3.59 44.50
CA LEU A 63 19.08 3.79 43.28
C LEU A 63 19.01 2.57 42.35
N LYS A 64 19.11 1.35 42.89
CA LYS A 64 18.95 0.11 42.11
C LYS A 64 17.57 0.03 41.47
N GLN A 65 16.52 0.34 42.23
CA GLN A 65 15.15 0.33 41.73
C GLN A 65 14.95 1.36 40.61
N LEU A 66 15.46 2.58 40.78
CA LEU A 66 15.37 3.63 39.76
C LEU A 66 16.13 3.26 38.48
N ILE A 67 17.32 2.66 38.60
CA ILE A 67 18.09 2.16 37.45
C ILE A 67 17.31 1.06 36.71
N GLN A 68 16.67 0.15 37.45
CA GLN A 68 15.88 -0.93 36.86
C GLN A 68 14.65 -0.41 36.12
N GLU A 69 13.95 0.57 36.71
CA GLU A 69 12.81 1.24 36.07
C GLU A 69 13.24 1.94 34.78
N LYS A 70 14.36 2.70 34.82
CA LYS A 70 14.89 3.37 33.63
C LYS A 70 15.34 2.41 32.54
N LYS A 71 15.90 1.24 32.90
CA LYS A 71 16.22 0.19 31.93
C LYS A 71 14.97 -0.38 31.28
N ALA A 72 13.93 -0.67 32.06
CA ALA A 72 12.66 -1.16 31.52
C ALA A 72 12.01 -0.15 30.56
N GLU A 73 12.08 1.15 30.86
CA GLU A 73 11.62 2.21 29.96
C GLU A 73 12.41 2.25 28.63
N CYS A 74 13.74 2.10 28.71
CA CYS A 74 14.58 2.01 27.52
C CYS A 74 14.26 0.77 26.69
N GLU A 75 14.10 -0.40 27.33
CA GLU A 75 13.73 -1.65 26.67
C GLU A 75 12.35 -1.55 26.00
N ALA A 76 11.36 -0.96 26.66
CA ALA A 76 10.03 -0.74 26.09
C ALA A 76 10.07 0.19 24.87
N THR A 77 10.87 1.26 24.95
CA THR A 77 11.07 2.20 23.83
C THR A 77 11.80 1.52 22.65
N LEU A 78 12.82 0.70 22.95
CA LEU A 78 13.52 -0.09 21.94
C LEU A 78 12.59 -1.09 21.27
N ALA A 79 11.77 -1.82 22.03
CA ALA A 79 10.81 -2.77 21.49
C ALA A 79 9.81 -2.09 20.53
N TYR A 80 9.31 -0.89 20.89
CA TYR A 80 8.46 -0.09 20.00
C TYR A 80 9.16 0.24 18.66
N PHE A 81 10.43 0.67 18.71
CA PHE A 81 11.19 0.96 17.50
C PHE A 81 11.58 -0.30 16.72
N GLU A 82 11.78 -1.45 17.37
CA GLU A 82 12.02 -2.72 16.70
C GLU A 82 10.83 -3.12 15.83
N ASP A 83 9.61 -2.94 16.32
CA ASP A 83 8.38 -3.19 15.55
C ASP A 83 8.25 -2.25 14.34
N GLU A 84 8.44 -0.94 14.52
CA GLU A 84 8.44 0.02 13.40
C GLU A 84 9.53 -0.29 12.37
N LEU A 85 10.74 -0.62 12.84
CA LEU A 85 11.86 -0.98 11.99
C LEU A 85 11.61 -2.29 11.24
N TYR A 86 10.94 -3.26 11.87
CA TYR A 86 10.51 -4.49 11.23
C TYR A 86 9.50 -4.21 10.10
N LEU A 87 8.49 -3.37 10.35
CA LEU A 87 7.54 -2.93 9.33
C LEU A 87 8.24 -2.25 8.14
N LEU A 88 9.17 -1.34 8.41
CA LEU A 88 9.96 -0.67 7.35
C LEU A 88 10.87 -1.63 6.59
N LYS A 89 11.51 -2.59 7.27
CA LYS A 89 12.36 -3.60 6.63
C LYS A 89 11.54 -4.54 5.74
N THR A 90 10.40 -5.01 6.23
CA THR A 90 9.50 -5.89 5.48
C THR A 90 8.80 -5.18 4.34
N GLN A 91 8.60 -3.86 4.41
CA GLN A 91 8.07 -3.06 3.30
C GLN A 91 8.90 -3.21 2.00
N LYS A 92 10.22 -3.42 2.11
CA LYS A 92 11.08 -3.70 0.95
C LYS A 92 10.68 -4.95 0.18
N LEU A 93 10.11 -5.96 0.84
CA LEU A 93 9.63 -7.20 0.20
C LEU A 93 8.46 -6.93 -0.76
N TYR A 94 7.67 -5.90 -0.45
CA TYR A 94 6.50 -5.50 -1.23
C TYR A 94 6.74 -4.19 -2.00
N GLN A 95 7.99 -3.70 -2.05
CA GLN A 95 8.36 -2.50 -2.80
C GLN A 95 7.85 -2.50 -4.24
N PRO A 96 7.91 -3.62 -5.00
CA PRO A 96 7.36 -3.67 -6.35
C PRO A 96 5.85 -3.39 -6.41
N LEU A 97 5.08 -3.86 -5.43
CA LEU A 97 3.64 -3.60 -5.36
C LEU A 97 3.35 -2.12 -5.12
N PHE A 98 4.11 -1.49 -4.21
CA PHE A 98 3.98 -0.04 -4.00
C PHE A 98 4.35 0.76 -5.25
N HIS A 99 5.37 0.33 -6.01
CA HIS A 99 5.71 0.98 -7.27
C HIS A 99 4.55 0.92 -8.25
N ILE A 100 3.93 -0.26 -8.44
CA ILE A 100 2.76 -0.41 -9.32
C ILE A 100 1.64 0.53 -8.88
N VAL A 101 1.29 0.54 -7.59
CA VAL A 101 0.24 1.42 -7.07
C VAL A 101 0.58 2.90 -7.30
N ILE A 102 1.83 3.30 -7.10
CA ILE A 102 2.30 4.66 -7.35
C ILE A 102 2.19 5.02 -8.84
N GLU A 103 2.55 4.14 -9.75
CA GLU A 103 2.40 4.39 -11.20
C GLU A 103 0.93 4.57 -11.59
N GLU A 104 0.05 3.68 -11.10
CA GLU A 104 -1.39 3.76 -11.36
C GLU A 104 -2.00 5.05 -10.81
N LEU A 105 -1.62 5.44 -9.58
CA LEU A 105 -2.01 6.72 -8.99
C LEU A 105 -1.50 7.91 -9.82
N GLY A 106 -0.26 7.83 -10.31
CA GLY A 106 0.34 8.84 -11.16
C GLY A 106 -0.42 9.02 -12.47
N ALA A 107 -0.88 7.93 -13.09
CA ALA A 107 -1.67 7.96 -14.32
C ALA A 107 -3.01 8.70 -14.15
N LEU A 108 -3.53 8.82 -12.92
CA LEU A 108 -4.75 9.58 -12.65
C LEU A 108 -4.55 11.10 -12.65
N ILE A 109 -3.30 11.56 -12.55
CA ILE A 109 -2.92 12.98 -12.51
C ILE A 109 -2.71 13.46 -13.95
N THR A 110 -3.58 14.34 -14.44
CA THR A 110 -3.54 14.82 -15.83
C THR A 110 -2.42 15.82 -16.09
N ASP A 111 -2.09 16.66 -15.10
CA ASP A 111 -1.02 17.64 -15.21
C ASP A 111 0.35 16.96 -15.10
N ASP A 112 1.14 17.03 -16.16
CA ASP A 112 2.43 16.30 -16.24
C ASP A 112 3.44 16.79 -15.20
N TYR A 113 3.39 18.06 -14.84
CA TYR A 113 4.25 18.65 -13.82
C TYR A 113 3.91 18.13 -12.42
N GLN A 114 2.62 18.10 -12.05
CA GLN A 114 2.16 17.48 -10.80
C GLN A 114 2.40 15.98 -10.78
N ARG A 115 2.21 15.30 -11.92
CA ARG A 115 2.49 13.88 -12.06
C ARG A 115 3.96 13.57 -11.76
N GLU A 116 4.88 14.36 -12.30
CA GLU A 116 6.31 14.19 -12.04
C GLU A 116 6.64 14.40 -10.55
N ILE A 117 6.15 15.48 -9.93
CA ILE A 117 6.38 15.76 -8.50
C ILE A 117 5.89 14.59 -7.64
N PHE A 118 4.67 14.09 -7.93
CA PHE A 118 4.10 12.95 -7.23
C PHE A 118 4.95 11.70 -7.39
N LEU A 119 5.25 11.30 -8.64
CA LEU A 119 6.04 10.08 -8.91
C LEU A 119 7.43 10.15 -8.29
N ALA A 120 8.12 11.27 -8.39
CA ALA A 120 9.48 11.44 -7.85
C ALA A 120 9.47 11.29 -6.32
N ILE A 121 8.60 12.04 -5.62
CA ILE A 121 8.53 12.03 -4.16
C ILE A 121 8.03 10.67 -3.64
N SER A 122 6.96 10.12 -4.23
CA SER A 122 6.40 8.84 -3.80
C SER A 122 7.33 7.65 -4.03
N LYS A 123 8.22 7.71 -5.03
CA LYS A 123 9.30 6.72 -5.23
C LYS A 123 10.50 6.93 -4.30
N GLY A 124 10.46 7.93 -3.43
CA GLY A 124 11.47 8.18 -2.41
C GLY A 124 12.54 9.22 -2.78
N GLU A 125 12.34 10.01 -3.84
CA GLU A 125 13.25 11.13 -4.11
C GLU A 125 13.09 12.23 -3.03
N PRO A 126 14.19 12.76 -2.47
CA PRO A 126 14.10 13.83 -1.48
C PRO A 126 13.38 15.07 -2.03
N ILE A 127 12.41 15.61 -1.27
CA ILE A 127 11.61 16.79 -1.64
C ILE A 127 12.51 17.98 -2.04
N ALA A 128 13.64 18.18 -1.35
CA ALA A 128 14.59 19.26 -1.68
C ALA A 128 15.19 19.12 -3.09
N ARG A 129 15.43 17.89 -3.56
CA ARG A 129 15.98 17.62 -4.89
C ARG A 129 14.92 17.87 -5.98
N VAL A 130 13.69 17.44 -5.72
CA VAL A 130 12.54 17.71 -6.59
C VAL A 130 12.26 19.22 -6.67
N ALA A 131 12.34 19.92 -5.54
CA ALA A 131 12.17 21.38 -5.47
C ALA A 131 13.22 22.10 -6.34
N ALA A 132 14.50 21.72 -6.23
CA ALA A 132 15.57 22.31 -7.03
C ALA A 132 15.37 22.08 -8.55
N ARG A 133 14.93 20.88 -8.96
CA ARG A 133 14.63 20.56 -10.36
C ARG A 133 13.57 21.47 -10.96
N HIS A 134 12.59 21.85 -10.15
CA HIS A 134 11.44 22.66 -10.55
C HIS A 134 11.55 24.14 -10.19
N GLN A 135 12.71 24.60 -9.71
CA GLN A 135 12.94 25.97 -9.26
C GLN A 135 11.93 26.44 -8.19
N LEU A 136 11.49 25.51 -7.34
CA LEU A 136 10.59 25.74 -6.22
C LEU A 136 11.34 25.75 -4.88
N THR A 137 10.71 26.32 -3.87
CA THR A 137 11.13 26.12 -2.48
C THR A 137 10.64 24.77 -1.94
N TYR A 138 11.33 24.24 -0.93
CA TYR A 138 10.90 23.02 -0.23
C TYR A 138 9.43 23.08 0.21
N VAL A 139 9.01 24.22 0.77
CA VAL A 139 7.64 24.42 1.27
C VAL A 139 6.63 24.40 0.13
N GLN A 140 6.92 25.03 -1.01
CA GLN A 140 6.04 25.00 -2.18
C GLN A 140 5.90 23.58 -2.74
N THR A 141 7.00 22.82 -2.84
CA THR A 141 6.96 21.43 -3.32
C THR A 141 6.22 20.52 -2.34
N ALA A 142 6.44 20.66 -1.04
CA ALA A 142 5.71 19.91 -0.01
C ALA A 142 4.20 20.20 -0.07
N ASN A 143 3.81 21.47 -0.18
CA ASN A 143 2.40 21.85 -0.31
C ASN A 143 1.78 21.33 -1.61
N ALA A 144 2.50 21.39 -2.73
CA ALA A 144 2.04 20.83 -4.00
C ALA A 144 1.81 19.32 -3.88
N TYR A 145 2.74 18.60 -3.27
CA TYR A 145 2.62 17.16 -3.02
C TYR A 145 1.43 16.83 -2.12
N SER A 146 1.24 17.55 -1.01
CA SER A 146 0.09 17.38 -0.11
C SER A 146 -1.24 17.61 -0.84
N ASN A 147 -1.35 18.67 -1.64
CA ASN A 147 -2.56 18.97 -2.41
C ASN A 147 -2.86 17.88 -3.45
N ILE A 148 -1.84 17.25 -4.05
CA ILE A 148 -2.02 16.13 -4.96
C ILE A 148 -2.59 14.93 -4.20
N LEU A 149 -2.03 14.60 -3.03
CA LEU A 149 -2.50 13.50 -2.19
C LEU A 149 -3.94 13.69 -1.71
N GLU A 150 -4.31 14.90 -1.30
CA GLU A 150 -5.69 15.23 -0.91
C GLU A 150 -6.67 14.98 -2.07
N LYS A 151 -6.37 15.51 -3.26
CA LYS A 151 -7.21 15.30 -4.45
C LYS A 151 -7.32 13.83 -4.85
N LEU A 152 -6.22 13.07 -4.74
CA LEU A 152 -6.26 11.62 -4.99
C LEU A 152 -7.14 10.91 -3.92
N GLY A 153 -7.04 11.33 -2.66
CA GLY A 153 -7.85 10.82 -1.55
C GLY A 153 -9.35 11.12 -1.69
N GLU A 154 -9.71 12.27 -2.25
CA GLU A 154 -11.11 12.62 -2.58
C GLU A 154 -11.68 11.73 -3.70
N ASN A 155 -10.82 11.14 -4.54
CA ASN A 155 -11.18 10.40 -5.75
C ASN A 155 -10.86 8.91 -5.67
N THR A 156 -10.88 8.31 -4.47
CA THR A 156 -10.63 6.86 -4.25
C THR A 156 -11.50 5.95 -5.12
N ASN A 157 -12.71 6.40 -5.48
CA ASN A 157 -13.60 5.68 -6.39
C ASN A 157 -13.03 5.46 -7.80
N ARG A 158 -12.08 6.31 -8.27
CA ARG A 158 -11.43 6.10 -9.57
C ARG A 158 -10.54 4.86 -9.57
N ILE A 159 -9.87 4.59 -8.44
CA ILE A 159 -9.01 3.41 -8.26
C ILE A 159 -9.89 2.18 -8.02
N SER A 160 -10.90 2.29 -7.15
CA SER A 160 -11.79 1.15 -6.85
C SER A 160 -12.56 0.67 -8.08
N THR A 161 -12.89 1.57 -9.01
CA THR A 161 -13.55 1.24 -10.28
C THR A 161 -12.59 0.97 -11.43
N PHE A 162 -11.26 1.11 -11.24
CA PHE A 162 -10.28 0.95 -12.32
C PHE A 162 -10.41 -0.42 -12.98
N ARG A 163 -10.35 -1.51 -12.19
CA ARG A 163 -10.50 -2.87 -12.71
C ARG A 163 -11.81 -3.05 -13.48
N HIS A 164 -12.92 -2.56 -12.94
CA HIS A 164 -14.22 -2.66 -13.61
C HIS A 164 -14.22 -1.95 -14.95
N ARG A 165 -13.71 -0.72 -15.02
CA ARG A 165 -13.62 0.07 -16.25
C ARG A 165 -12.67 -0.56 -17.26
N THR A 166 -11.53 -1.08 -16.82
CA THR A 166 -10.60 -1.81 -17.68
C THR A 166 -11.26 -3.07 -18.24
N MET A 167 -11.99 -3.82 -17.41
CA MET A 167 -12.75 -5.00 -17.85
C MET A 167 -13.85 -4.62 -18.84
N GLU A 168 -14.60 -3.54 -18.59
CA GLU A 168 -15.60 -3.02 -19.54
C GLU A 168 -14.97 -2.59 -20.87
N LEU A 169 -13.83 -1.89 -20.84
CA LEU A 169 -13.16 -1.41 -22.05
C LEU A 169 -12.63 -2.57 -22.90
N LEU A 170 -11.92 -3.52 -22.27
CA LEU A 170 -11.26 -4.62 -22.98
C LEU A 170 -12.25 -5.72 -23.38
N TYR A 171 -13.28 -5.99 -22.57
CA TYR A 171 -14.17 -7.14 -22.72
C TYR A 171 -15.65 -6.76 -22.89
N SER A 172 -15.97 -5.53 -23.31
CA SER A 172 -17.37 -5.10 -23.57
C SER A 172 -18.19 -6.03 -24.47
N ARG A 173 -17.52 -6.83 -25.32
CA ARG A 173 -18.15 -7.81 -26.22
C ARG A 173 -18.37 -9.18 -25.58
N PHE A 174 -17.91 -9.37 -24.35
CA PHE A 174 -18.01 -10.58 -23.55
C PHE A 174 -18.76 -10.29 -22.25
N ASP A 175 -18.92 -11.31 -21.41
CA ASP A 175 -19.33 -11.11 -20.03
C ASP A 175 -18.22 -10.34 -19.28
N THR A 176 -18.47 -9.08 -18.95
CA THR A 176 -17.50 -8.21 -18.27
C THR A 176 -17.24 -8.65 -16.82
N THR A 177 -18.10 -9.49 -16.24
CA THR A 177 -17.88 -10.06 -14.90
C THR A 177 -16.86 -11.20 -14.94
N ASP A 178 -16.89 -12.01 -16.01
CA ASP A 178 -15.95 -13.09 -16.24
C ASP A 178 -15.88 -13.46 -17.74
N PRO A 179 -14.98 -12.82 -18.51
CA PRO A 179 -14.88 -13.04 -19.95
C PRO A 179 -14.35 -14.43 -20.31
N THR A 180 -13.80 -15.17 -19.35
CA THR A 180 -13.28 -16.52 -19.58
C THR A 180 -14.39 -17.57 -19.79
N ASN A 181 -15.63 -17.26 -19.38
CA ASN A 181 -16.80 -18.13 -19.62
C ASN A 181 -17.28 -18.09 -21.08
N THR A 182 -16.73 -17.19 -21.89
CA THR A 182 -17.01 -17.11 -23.33
C THR A 182 -16.77 -18.46 -24.00
N ARG A 183 -17.73 -18.92 -24.82
CA ARG A 183 -17.58 -20.19 -25.54
C ARG A 183 -16.54 -20.04 -26.63
N ILE A 184 -15.75 -21.08 -26.85
CA ILE A 184 -14.72 -21.10 -27.91
C ILE A 184 -15.33 -20.86 -29.29
N GLY A 185 -16.53 -21.37 -29.55
CA GLY A 185 -17.22 -21.16 -30.82
C GLY A 185 -17.66 -19.72 -31.11
N ASP A 186 -17.72 -18.87 -30.09
CA ASP A 186 -18.10 -17.46 -30.26
C ASP A 186 -16.89 -16.58 -30.65
N ILE A 187 -15.67 -17.09 -30.46
CA ILE A 187 -14.43 -16.36 -30.75
C ILE A 187 -13.57 -17.01 -31.85
N LEU A 188 -13.47 -18.34 -31.89
CA LEU A 188 -12.56 -19.07 -32.78
C LEU A 188 -13.28 -19.59 -34.03
N GLU A 189 -12.51 -19.76 -35.11
CA GLU A 189 -12.99 -20.41 -36.33
C GLU A 189 -13.52 -21.84 -36.08
N THR A 190 -14.51 -22.26 -36.87
CA THR A 190 -15.21 -23.55 -36.73
C THR A 190 -14.29 -24.75 -36.62
N HIS A 191 -13.18 -24.77 -37.37
CA HIS A 191 -12.21 -25.87 -37.34
C HIS A 191 -11.45 -25.94 -36.00
N ALA A 192 -10.96 -24.81 -35.51
CA ALA A 192 -10.27 -24.74 -34.20
C ALA A 192 -11.22 -25.16 -33.06
N ASN A 193 -12.46 -24.65 -33.07
CA ASN A 193 -13.50 -25.03 -32.12
C ASN A 193 -13.78 -26.54 -32.14
N ALA A 194 -13.96 -27.12 -33.33
CA ALA A 194 -14.20 -28.56 -33.47
C ALA A 194 -13.05 -29.41 -32.93
N VAL A 195 -11.79 -29.03 -33.19
CA VAL A 195 -10.62 -29.76 -32.69
C VAL A 195 -10.53 -29.68 -31.17
N LEU A 196 -10.68 -28.48 -30.59
CA LEU A 196 -10.62 -28.28 -29.14
C LEU A 196 -11.72 -29.06 -28.41
N LYS A 197 -12.95 -29.00 -28.93
CA LYS A 197 -14.09 -29.73 -28.36
C LYS A 197 -13.92 -31.24 -28.47
N THR A 198 -13.55 -31.76 -29.64
CA THR A 198 -13.50 -33.22 -29.87
C THR A 198 -12.26 -33.89 -29.30
N LYS A 199 -11.13 -33.20 -29.21
CA LYS A 199 -9.84 -33.80 -28.79
C LYS A 199 -9.46 -33.50 -27.36
N ALA A 200 -9.96 -32.41 -26.79
CA ALA A 200 -9.60 -31.99 -25.44
C ALA A 200 -10.82 -31.69 -24.55
N ASN A 201 -12.05 -31.81 -25.06
CA ASN A 201 -13.29 -31.48 -24.36
C ASN A 201 -13.27 -30.05 -23.78
N ILE A 202 -12.76 -29.11 -24.57
CA ILE A 202 -12.67 -27.69 -24.23
C ILE A 202 -13.84 -26.97 -24.91
N GLU A 203 -14.70 -26.34 -24.12
CA GLU A 203 -15.91 -25.64 -24.59
C GLU A 203 -15.85 -24.12 -24.42
N ASN A 204 -15.07 -23.62 -23.47
CA ASN A 204 -14.92 -22.19 -23.17
C ASN A 204 -13.45 -21.76 -23.05
N VAL A 205 -13.22 -20.44 -22.99
CA VAL A 205 -11.88 -19.85 -22.89
C VAL A 205 -11.18 -20.28 -21.60
N ARG A 206 -11.90 -20.32 -20.47
CA ARG A 206 -11.36 -20.75 -19.16
C ARG A 206 -10.71 -22.13 -19.25
N GLU A 207 -11.41 -23.11 -19.80
CA GLU A 207 -10.92 -24.48 -19.98
C GLU A 207 -9.69 -24.53 -20.90
N LEU A 208 -9.67 -23.74 -21.98
CA LEU A 208 -8.52 -23.66 -22.88
C LEU A 208 -7.28 -23.13 -22.15
N LEU A 209 -7.43 -22.04 -21.42
CA LEU A 209 -6.33 -21.41 -20.69
C LEU A 209 -5.82 -22.30 -19.56
N GLN A 210 -6.72 -22.98 -18.83
CA GLN A 210 -6.34 -23.97 -17.82
C GLN A 210 -5.60 -25.17 -18.43
N TYR A 211 -6.07 -25.67 -19.57
CA TYR A 211 -5.38 -26.75 -20.30
C TYR A 211 -3.98 -26.32 -20.74
N ALA A 212 -3.85 -25.12 -21.32
CA ALA A 212 -2.57 -24.57 -21.76
C ALA A 212 -1.62 -24.29 -20.60
N SER A 213 -2.12 -23.80 -19.46
CA SER A 213 -1.32 -23.61 -18.24
C SER A 213 -0.78 -24.93 -17.70
N LYS A 214 -1.61 -25.99 -17.70
CA LYS A 214 -1.22 -27.30 -17.18
C LYS A 214 -0.27 -28.07 -18.08
N TYR A 215 -0.43 -28.00 -19.40
CA TYR A 215 0.29 -28.86 -20.36
C TYR A 215 1.19 -28.10 -21.34
N GLY A 216 1.15 -26.77 -21.32
CA GLY A 216 1.85 -25.89 -22.26
C GLY A 216 1.12 -25.70 -23.58
N TRP A 217 1.29 -24.53 -24.18
CA TRP A 217 0.73 -24.18 -25.49
C TRP A 217 1.18 -25.09 -26.64
N ASN A 218 2.37 -25.71 -26.51
CA ASN A 218 2.84 -26.73 -27.44
C ASN A 218 1.93 -27.97 -27.46
N LYS A 219 1.29 -28.32 -26.34
CA LYS A 219 0.35 -29.44 -26.29
C LYS A 219 -0.93 -29.11 -27.04
N VAL A 220 -1.40 -27.87 -26.96
CA VAL A 220 -2.56 -27.37 -27.72
C VAL A 220 -2.25 -27.39 -29.22
N ARG A 221 -1.07 -26.90 -29.62
CA ARG A 221 -0.60 -26.95 -31.02
C ARG A 221 -0.58 -28.37 -31.58
N ASN A 222 -0.20 -29.35 -30.76
CA ASN A 222 -0.03 -30.74 -31.17
C ASN A 222 -1.32 -31.59 -31.04
N LEU A 223 -2.48 -30.98 -30.79
CA LEU A 223 -3.75 -31.70 -30.83
C LEU A 223 -4.01 -32.23 -32.24
N HIS A 224 -4.46 -33.48 -32.33
CA HIS A 224 -4.69 -34.12 -33.63
C HIS A 224 -5.77 -33.37 -34.43
N GLY A 225 -5.38 -32.81 -35.58
CA GLY A 225 -6.21 -31.95 -36.43
C GLY A 225 -5.96 -30.45 -36.27
N MET A 226 -5.15 -30.04 -35.27
CA MET A 226 -4.71 -28.65 -35.09
C MET A 226 -3.54 -28.36 -36.03
N GLY A 227 -3.84 -27.81 -37.21
CA GLY A 227 -2.83 -27.38 -38.17
C GLY A 227 -2.09 -26.12 -37.72
N GLU A 228 -0.91 -25.86 -38.28
CA GLU A 228 -0.11 -24.68 -37.94
C GLU A 228 -0.86 -23.36 -38.19
N VAL A 229 -1.51 -23.22 -39.34
CA VAL A 229 -2.30 -22.03 -39.68
C VAL A 229 -3.46 -21.83 -38.70
N THR A 230 -4.19 -22.90 -38.37
CA THR A 230 -5.31 -22.86 -37.42
C THR A 230 -4.84 -22.46 -36.03
N TYR A 231 -3.72 -23.03 -35.58
CA TYR A 231 -3.11 -22.69 -34.30
C TYR A 231 -2.68 -21.22 -34.25
N SER A 232 -1.97 -20.73 -35.27
CA SER A 232 -1.52 -19.34 -35.35
C SER A 232 -2.69 -18.35 -35.31
N ARG A 233 -3.76 -18.63 -36.08
CA ARG A 233 -4.97 -17.79 -36.05
C ARG A 233 -5.66 -17.81 -34.68
N MET A 234 -5.73 -18.97 -34.04
CA MET A 234 -6.27 -19.06 -32.68
C MET A 234 -5.47 -18.19 -31.70
N ILE A 235 -4.14 -18.25 -31.73
CA ILE A 235 -3.29 -17.42 -30.87
C ILE A 235 -3.51 -15.93 -31.18
N GLU A 236 -3.56 -15.55 -32.45
CA GLU A 236 -3.85 -14.17 -32.87
C GLU A 236 -5.22 -13.70 -32.37
N THR A 237 -6.26 -14.52 -32.50
CA THR A 237 -7.60 -14.21 -32.00
C THR A 237 -7.61 -14.03 -30.49
N LEU A 238 -6.95 -14.92 -29.74
CA LEU A 238 -6.87 -14.81 -28.27
C LEU A 238 -6.09 -13.55 -27.84
N CYS A 239 -5.02 -13.21 -28.56
CA CYS A 239 -4.24 -12.00 -28.31
C CYS A 239 -5.04 -10.72 -28.61
N ASN A 240 -5.74 -10.68 -29.75
CA ASN A 240 -6.57 -9.54 -30.17
C ASN A 240 -7.77 -9.31 -29.25
N ASN A 241 -8.22 -10.35 -28.55
CA ASN A 241 -9.27 -10.26 -27.53
C ASN A 241 -8.72 -10.17 -26.10
N HIS A 242 -7.43 -9.83 -25.96
CA HIS A 242 -6.76 -9.58 -24.68
C HIS A 242 -6.73 -10.76 -23.70
N PHE A 243 -6.99 -11.99 -24.13
CA PHE A 243 -6.93 -13.16 -23.24
C PHE A 243 -5.51 -13.59 -22.89
N ILE A 244 -4.58 -13.35 -23.81
CA ILE A 244 -3.16 -13.73 -23.70
C ILE A 244 -2.28 -12.60 -24.24
N ILE A 245 -1.01 -12.64 -23.83
CA ILE A 245 0.06 -11.77 -24.34
C ILE A 245 1.13 -12.68 -24.96
N VAL A 246 1.63 -12.31 -26.14
CA VAL A 246 2.74 -13.01 -26.79
C VAL A 246 3.98 -12.12 -26.69
N GLY A 247 4.98 -12.57 -25.92
CA GLY A 247 6.25 -11.87 -25.74
C GLY A 247 7.13 -11.87 -26.99
N GLU A 248 8.17 -11.02 -27.01
CA GLU A 248 9.14 -10.95 -28.12
C GLU A 248 9.89 -12.27 -28.35
N ASP A 249 10.05 -13.06 -27.29
CA ASP A 249 10.61 -14.41 -27.28
C ASP A 249 9.61 -15.51 -27.73
N LYS A 250 8.39 -15.11 -28.11
CA LYS A 250 7.25 -15.96 -28.46
C LYS A 250 6.69 -16.78 -27.29
N ASN A 251 7.04 -16.46 -26.05
CA ASN A 251 6.35 -17.03 -24.91
C ASN A 251 4.94 -16.46 -24.80
N ILE A 252 3.99 -17.33 -24.47
CA ILE A 252 2.58 -16.96 -24.34
C ILE A 252 2.23 -16.93 -22.86
N GLU A 253 1.86 -15.75 -22.39
CA GLU A 253 1.45 -15.48 -21.02
C GLU A 253 -0.03 -15.09 -20.97
N LEU A 254 -0.65 -15.23 -19.80
CA LEU A 254 -1.99 -14.71 -19.58
C LEU A 254 -1.91 -13.19 -19.45
N SER A 255 -2.91 -12.47 -19.97
CA SER A 255 -3.02 -11.05 -19.63
C SER A 255 -3.25 -10.87 -18.12
N PRO A 256 -2.77 -9.76 -17.52
CA PRO A 256 -2.93 -9.51 -16.09
C PRO A 256 -4.38 -9.62 -15.61
N GLU A 257 -5.33 -9.09 -16.39
CA GLU A 257 -6.76 -9.11 -16.06
C GLU A 257 -7.29 -10.56 -15.99
N ILE A 258 -6.88 -11.42 -16.92
CA ILE A 258 -7.31 -12.82 -16.98
C ILE A 258 -6.58 -13.70 -15.97
N ALA A 259 -5.29 -13.43 -15.73
CA ALA A 259 -4.51 -14.13 -14.71
C ALA A 259 -5.19 -14.04 -13.34
N THR A 260 -5.74 -12.87 -12.98
CA THR A 260 -6.48 -12.70 -11.70
C THR A 260 -7.75 -13.55 -11.57
N LEU A 261 -8.33 -14.01 -12.69
CA LEU A 261 -9.56 -14.83 -12.71
C LEU A 261 -9.26 -16.35 -12.72
N LEU A 262 -8.00 -16.72 -12.88
CA LEU A 262 -7.54 -18.12 -13.01
C LEU A 262 -6.62 -18.57 -11.86
N LEU A 263 -6.22 -17.65 -10.97
CA LEU A 263 -5.59 -17.92 -9.67
C LEU A 263 -6.62 -18.46 -8.66
#